data_AF-A0A7S0G954-F1
#
_entry.id   AF-A0A7S0G954-F1
#
_cell.length_a   1.000
_cell.length_b   1.000
_cell.length_c   1.000
_cell.angle_alpha   90.00
_cell.angle_beta   90.00
_cell.angle_gamma   90.00
#
_symmetry.space_group_name_H-M   'P 1'
#
loop_
_entity.id
_entity.type
_entity.pdbx_description
1 polymer ?
#
loop_
_entity_poly.entity_id
_entity_poly.type
_entity_poly.pdbx_seq_one_letter_code
_entity_poly.pdbx_strand_id
1 'polypeptide(L)'
;RVYDDALPISDLHVLSCALCPKDASYWVDHQYSVYPPTPYFSYVFDLKPETLENLGALGNHVRTIQRFSKELLEDKDDSIPHYAEVWAHHRPHCSGHQLHFDSDNEGCGGDVK
;
A
#
# COMPACT_ATOMS: atom_id res chain seq x y z
N ARG A 1 -17.89 -4.67 -1.38
CA ARG A 1 -18.21 -4.65 0.07
C ARG A 1 -17.33 -3.60 0.72
N VAL A 2 -17.81 -2.88 1.73
CA VAL A 2 -17.01 -1.97 2.56
C VAL A 2 -16.75 -2.69 3.88
N TYR A 3 -15.50 -2.67 4.34
CA TYR A 3 -15.10 -3.27 5.61
C TYR A 3 -14.66 -2.15 6.53
N ASP A 4 -15.57 -1.74 7.43
CA ASP A 4 -15.23 -0.82 8.51
C ASP A 4 -14.34 -1.53 9.53
N ASP A 5 -13.44 -0.78 10.17
CA ASP A 5 -12.51 -1.29 11.19
C ASP A 5 -11.70 -2.54 10.74
N ALA A 6 -11.36 -2.61 9.45
CA ALA A 6 -10.60 -3.73 8.87
C ALA A 6 -9.19 -3.91 9.46
N LEU A 7 -8.68 -2.91 10.18
CA LEU A 7 -7.43 -2.93 10.92
C LEU A 7 -7.73 -3.04 12.42
N PRO A 8 -7.13 -4.01 13.15
CA PRO A 8 -7.11 -3.98 14.59
C PRO A 8 -6.56 -2.65 15.11
N ILE A 9 -7.15 -2.10 16.17
CA ILE A 9 -6.75 -0.80 16.74
C ILE A 9 -5.26 -0.76 17.09
N SER A 10 -4.71 -1.89 17.56
CA SER A 10 -3.28 -2.02 17.85
C SER A 10 -2.41 -1.82 16.61
N ASP A 11 -2.79 -2.42 15.49
CA ASP A 11 -2.03 -2.36 14.24
C ASP A 11 -2.15 -0.95 13.64
N LEU A 12 -3.35 -0.37 13.66
CA LEU A 12 -3.57 1.02 13.26
C LEU A 12 -2.71 1.99 14.07
N HIS A 13 -2.60 1.78 15.38
CA HIS A 13 -1.77 2.61 16.25
C HIS A 13 -0.29 2.52 15.87
N VAL A 14 0.23 1.29 15.69
CA VAL A 14 1.63 1.06 15.30
C VAL A 14 1.93 1.71 13.95
N LEU A 15 1.08 1.49 12.94
CA LEU A 15 1.25 2.08 11.62
C LEU A 15 1.17 3.61 11.67
N SER A 16 0.26 4.18 12.45
CA SER A 16 0.16 5.64 12.63
C SER A 16 1.42 6.21 13.27
N CYS A 17 1.94 5.58 14.33
CA CYS A 17 3.17 6.01 14.97
C CYS A 17 4.38 5.92 14.04
N ALA A 18 4.44 4.89 13.19
CA ALA A 18 5.51 4.72 12.23
C ALA A 18 5.45 5.78 11.12
N LEU A 19 4.26 6.08 10.58
CA LEU A 19 4.06 6.90 9.38
C LEU A 19 3.85 8.41 9.64
N CYS A 20 3.52 8.80 10.88
CA CYS A 20 3.23 10.19 11.24
C CYS A 20 4.45 11.14 11.24
N PRO A 21 5.65 10.74 11.74
CA PRO A 21 6.79 11.65 11.83
C PRO A 21 7.26 12.10 10.45
N LYS A 22 7.22 13.41 10.16
CA LYS A 22 7.59 13.99 8.84
C LYS A 22 9.08 13.94 8.54
N ASP A 23 9.88 13.82 9.58
CA ASP A 23 11.34 13.81 9.58
C ASP A 23 11.91 12.39 9.51
N ALA A 24 11.07 11.35 9.47
CA ALA A 24 11.54 10.00 9.25
C ALA A 24 12.27 9.89 7.91
N SER A 25 13.39 9.15 7.90
CA SER A 25 14.30 9.09 6.74
C SER A 25 13.59 8.68 5.46
N TYR A 26 12.67 7.70 5.52
CA TYR A 26 11.94 7.23 4.35
C TYR A 26 11.05 8.32 3.72
N TRP A 27 10.64 9.36 4.45
CA TRP A 27 9.98 10.52 3.85
C TRP A 27 10.96 11.49 3.21
N VAL A 28 12.03 11.83 3.94
CA VAL A 28 13.05 12.78 3.50
C VAL A 28 13.73 12.28 2.23
N ASP A 29 14.07 11.00 2.20
CA ASP A 29 14.77 10.34 1.09
C ASP A 29 13.89 10.21 -0.17
N HIS A 30 12.56 10.27 -0.02
CA HIS A 30 11.60 10.17 -1.12
C HIS A 30 10.75 11.44 -1.28
N GLN A 31 11.34 12.59 -1.02
CA GLN A 31 10.69 13.88 -1.19
C GLN A 31 10.67 14.28 -2.67
N TYR A 32 9.58 13.94 -3.37
CA TYR A 32 9.39 14.37 -4.76
C TYR A 32 9.19 15.88 -4.85
N SER A 33 9.82 16.50 -5.85
CA SER A 33 9.69 17.92 -6.18
C SER A 33 8.36 18.25 -6.88
N VAL A 34 7.23 17.76 -6.36
CA VAL A 34 5.89 18.17 -6.77
C VAL A 34 5.50 19.48 -6.07
N TYR A 35 4.51 20.25 -6.56
CA TYR A 35 4.05 21.46 -5.86
C TYR A 35 2.64 21.27 -5.26
N PRO A 36 2.46 21.39 -3.93
CA PRO A 36 3.51 21.54 -2.92
C PRO A 36 4.36 20.26 -2.75
N PRO A 37 5.65 20.36 -2.34
CA PRO A 37 6.51 19.20 -2.16
C PRO A 37 5.89 18.21 -1.20
N THR A 38 5.80 16.96 -1.64
CA THR A 38 5.16 15.91 -0.86
C THR A 38 6.05 14.68 -0.88
N PRO A 39 6.42 14.15 0.29
CA PRO A 39 7.09 12.87 0.37
C PRO A 39 6.09 11.75 0.02
N TYR A 40 6.54 10.84 -0.82
CA TYR A 40 5.83 9.64 -1.25
C TYR A 40 6.81 8.50 -1.12
N PHE A 41 6.43 7.38 -0.53
CA PHE A 41 7.23 6.17 -0.67
C PHE A 41 6.36 5.04 -1.21
N SER A 42 7.02 4.17 -1.96
CA SER A 42 6.50 2.86 -2.31
C SER A 42 7.46 1.79 -1.80
N TYR A 43 6.92 0.67 -1.33
CA TYR A 43 7.71 -0.47 -0.90
C TYR A 43 7.07 -1.77 -1.37
N VAL A 44 7.82 -2.53 -2.18
CA VAL A 44 7.43 -3.87 -2.65
C VAL A 44 8.07 -4.92 -1.73
N PHE A 45 7.30 -5.93 -1.35
CA PHE A 45 7.79 -7.07 -0.57
C PHE A 45 7.14 -8.37 -1.05
N ASP A 46 7.85 -9.49 -0.84
CA ASP A 46 7.29 -10.80 -1.14
C ASP A 46 6.26 -11.22 -0.08
N LEU A 47 5.28 -12.02 -0.51
CA LEU A 47 4.17 -12.47 0.33
C LEU A 47 4.47 -13.77 1.10
N LYS A 48 5.76 -14.10 1.29
CA LYS A 48 6.15 -15.29 2.03
C LYS A 48 5.85 -15.13 3.53
N PRO A 49 5.50 -16.20 4.25
CA PRO A 49 5.17 -16.13 5.67
C PRO A 49 6.22 -15.42 6.52
N GLU A 50 7.50 -15.69 6.28
CA GLU A 50 8.63 -15.11 7.00
C GLU A 50 8.75 -13.59 6.77
N THR A 51 8.50 -13.13 5.55
CA THR A 51 8.52 -11.70 5.22
C THR A 51 7.37 -10.99 5.92
N LEU A 52 6.16 -11.57 5.89
CA LEU A 52 5.01 -11.01 6.57
C LEU A 52 5.16 -11.00 8.10
N GLU A 53 5.90 -11.95 8.69
CA GLU A 53 6.21 -11.93 10.12
C GLU A 53 7.15 -10.77 10.46
N ASN A 54 8.19 -10.57 9.66
CA ASN A 54 9.16 -9.49 9.85
C ASN A 54 8.55 -8.09 9.68
N LEU A 55 7.47 -7.97 8.91
CA LEU A 55 6.75 -6.70 8.69
C LEU A 55 5.81 -6.31 9.83
N GLY A 56 5.62 -7.16 10.85
CA GLY A 56 4.82 -6.84 12.03
C GLY A 56 3.38 -6.42 11.71
N ALA A 57 2.96 -5.23 12.16
CA ALA A 57 1.60 -4.70 11.97
C ALA A 57 1.20 -4.61 10.48
N LEU A 58 2.14 -4.27 9.59
CA LEU A 58 1.86 -4.24 8.16
C LEU A 58 1.59 -5.65 7.62
N GLY A 59 2.39 -6.63 8.04
CA GLY A 59 2.19 -8.02 7.65
C GLY A 59 0.86 -8.60 8.15
N ASN A 60 0.43 -8.25 9.36
CA ASN A 60 -0.90 -8.60 9.88
C ASN A 60 -2.04 -8.02 9.03
N HIS A 61 -1.89 -6.77 8.59
CA HIS A 61 -2.85 -6.13 7.71
C HIS A 61 -2.95 -6.84 6.35
N VAL A 62 -1.81 -7.16 5.73
CA VAL A 62 -1.76 -7.90 4.46
C VAL A 62 -2.43 -9.27 4.58
N ARG A 63 -2.19 -10.01 5.68
CA ARG A 63 -2.89 -11.29 5.92
C ARG A 63 -4.41 -11.12 6.03
N THR A 64 -4.86 -10.02 6.62
CA THR A 64 -6.28 -9.69 6.71
C THR A 64 -6.88 -9.43 5.33
N ILE A 65 -6.18 -8.68 4.47
CA ILE A 65 -6.57 -8.47 3.07
C ILE A 65 -6.61 -9.81 2.34
N GLN A 66 -5.58 -10.65 2.45
CA GLN A 66 -5.55 -11.98 1.82
C GLN A 66 -6.74 -12.85 2.22
N ARG A 67 -7.13 -12.82 3.51
CA ARG A 67 -8.32 -13.54 4.00
C ARG A 67 -9.59 -13.02 3.33
N PHE A 68 -9.81 -11.70 3.35
CA PHE A 68 -11.00 -11.11 2.74
C PHE A 68 -11.06 -11.29 1.22
N SER A 69 -9.91 -11.21 0.55
CA SER A 69 -9.81 -11.45 -0.90
C SER A 69 -10.21 -12.88 -1.24
N LYS A 70 -9.76 -13.89 -0.47
CA LYS A 70 -10.18 -15.29 -0.68
C LYS A 70 -11.68 -15.49 -0.50
N GLU A 71 -12.28 -14.85 0.49
CA GLU A 71 -13.74 -14.90 0.73
C GLU A 71 -14.54 -14.16 -0.36
N LEU A 72 -13.95 -13.17 -1.03
CA LEU A 72 -14.65 -12.35 -2.01
C LEU A 72 -14.52 -12.87 -3.44
N LEU A 73 -13.36 -13.45 -3.77
CA LEU A 73 -12.98 -13.85 -5.12
C LEU A 73 -13.16 -15.34 -5.36
N GLU A 74 -14.21 -15.94 -4.78
CA GLU A 74 -14.50 -17.39 -4.62
C GLU A 74 -14.21 -18.33 -5.81
N ASP A 75 -13.79 -17.88 -7.00
CA ASP A 75 -13.66 -18.76 -8.16
C ASP A 75 -12.78 -18.25 -9.33
N LYS A 76 -11.71 -17.47 -9.11
CA LYS A 76 -10.87 -17.01 -10.25
C LYS A 76 -9.38 -17.13 -10.02
N ASP A 77 -8.84 -18.16 -10.68
CA ASP A 77 -7.43 -18.38 -11.03
C ASP A 77 -6.50 -18.63 -9.85
N ASP A 78 -5.80 -19.77 -9.85
CA ASP A 78 -4.77 -20.16 -8.86
C ASP A 78 -3.51 -19.26 -8.94
N SER A 79 -3.61 -18.09 -9.55
CA SER A 79 -2.57 -17.06 -9.55
C SER A 79 -2.44 -16.47 -8.15
N ILE A 80 -1.75 -17.22 -7.28
CA ILE A 80 -1.40 -16.77 -5.95
C ILE A 80 -0.45 -15.58 -6.10
N PRO A 81 -0.80 -14.39 -5.57
CA PRO A 81 0.08 -13.24 -5.65
C PRO A 81 1.37 -13.54 -4.89
N HIS A 82 2.50 -13.24 -5.52
CA HIS A 82 3.84 -13.46 -4.93
C HIS A 82 4.38 -12.21 -4.22
N TYR A 83 3.87 -11.04 -4.58
CA TYR A 83 4.33 -9.75 -4.09
C TYR A 83 3.15 -8.85 -3.76
N ALA A 84 3.37 -7.93 -2.84
CA ALA A 84 2.50 -6.78 -2.62
C ALA A 84 3.34 -5.52 -2.63
N GLU A 85 2.72 -4.43 -3.03
CA GLU A 85 3.28 -3.09 -2.97
C GLU A 85 2.41 -2.23 -2.05
N VAL A 86 3.06 -1.44 -1.20
CA VAL A 86 2.38 -0.46 -0.34
C VAL A 86 2.87 0.93 -0.67
N TRP A 87 1.93 1.85 -0.80
CA TRP A 87 2.21 3.24 -1.14
C TRP A 87 1.69 4.11 -0.01
N ALA A 88 2.46 5.10 0.41
CA ALA A 88 1.96 6.13 1.30
C ALA A 88 2.51 7.51 0.93
N HIS A 89 1.75 8.53 1.28
CA HIS A 89 2.12 9.92 1.02
C HIS A 89 1.75 10.81 2.19
N HIS A 90 2.52 11.87 2.40
CA HIS A 90 2.20 12.91 3.39
C HIS A 90 1.60 14.16 2.70
N ARG A 91 0.58 13.99 1.85
CA ARG A 91 -0.10 15.11 1.19
C ARG A 91 -1.00 15.86 2.16
N PRO A 92 -1.09 17.21 2.07
CA PRO A 92 -2.17 17.95 2.70
C PRO A 92 -3.53 17.38 2.28
N HIS A 93 -4.48 17.23 3.21
CA HIS A 93 -5.81 16.63 2.95
C HIS A 93 -6.58 17.23 1.76
N CYS A 94 -6.31 18.48 1.39
CA CYS A 94 -6.91 19.16 0.24
C CYS A 94 -6.29 18.78 -1.12
N SER A 95 -5.18 18.05 -1.13
CA SER A 95 -4.63 17.46 -2.36
C SER A 95 -5.45 16.22 -2.68
N GLY A 96 -6.25 16.27 -3.75
CA GLY A 96 -7.15 15.18 -4.11
C GLY A 96 -6.45 13.82 -4.12
N HIS A 97 -7.06 12.82 -3.48
CA HIS A 97 -6.64 11.43 -3.60
C HIS A 97 -7.15 10.91 -4.94
N GLN A 98 -6.26 10.41 -5.79
CA GLN A 98 -6.66 9.59 -6.94
C GLN A 98 -6.42 8.14 -6.56
N LEU A 99 -7.51 7.40 -6.29
CA LEU A 99 -7.47 5.95 -6.39
C LEU A 99 -7.21 5.64 -7.85
N HIS A 100 -5.99 5.23 -8.18
CA HIS A 100 -5.60 4.77 -9.50
C HIS A 100 -5.32 3.27 -9.42
N PHE A 101 -5.75 2.55 -10.44
CA PHE A 101 -5.46 1.13 -10.59
C PHE A 101 -4.30 1.02 -11.56
N ASP A 102 -3.10 0.80 -11.05
CA ASP A 102 -1.94 0.52 -11.89
C ASP A 102 -2.03 -0.93 -12.37
N SER A 103 -2.29 -1.10 -13.67
CA SER A 103 -2.03 -2.38 -14.33
C SER A 103 -0.55 -2.43 -14.73
N ASP A 104 0.05 -3.63 -14.67
CA ASP A 104 1.47 -3.93 -14.94
C ASP A 104 2.00 -3.48 -16.33
N ASN A 105 1.19 -2.80 -17.13
CA ASN A 105 1.45 -2.41 -18.51
C ASN A 105 1.20 -0.92 -18.81
N GLU A 106 1.24 -0.05 -17.79
CA GLU A 106 1.24 1.40 -18.01
C GLU A 106 2.47 1.82 -18.84
N GLY A 107 2.26 2.03 -20.14
CA GLY A 107 3.30 2.45 -21.09
C GLY A 107 3.44 1.56 -22.34
N CYS A 108 2.91 0.33 -22.34
CA CYS A 108 2.84 -0.51 -23.54
C CYS A 108 1.56 -0.27 -24.32
N GLY A 109 1.42 0.95 -24.84
CA GLY A 109 0.26 1.38 -25.61
C GLY A 109 0.22 2.89 -25.74
N GLY A 110 1.37 3.51 -26.04
CA GLY A 110 1.37 4.90 -26.47
C GLY A 110 0.43 5.04 -27.68
N ASP A 111 -0.52 5.96 -27.58
CA ASP A 111 -1.46 6.32 -28.64
C ASP A 111 -0.76 6.36 -30.00
N VAL A 112 -1.11 5.41 -30.87
CA VAL A 112 -0.88 5.59 -32.30
C VAL A 112 -2.06 6.41 -32.81
N LYS A 113 -1.83 7.73 -32.84
CA LYS A 113 -2.53 8.81 -33.55
C LYS A 113 -3.94 8.53 -34.10
#